data_AF-A0A7H5ESA0-F1
#
_entry.id   AF-A0A7H5ESA0-F1
#
_cell.length_a   1.000
_cell.length_b   1.000
_cell.length_c   1.000
_cell.angle_alpha   90.00
_cell.angle_beta   90.00
_cell.angle_gamma   90.00
#
_symmetry.space_group_name_H-M   'P 1'
#
loop_
_entity.id
_entity.type
_entity.pdbx_description
1 polymer ?
#
loop_
_entity_poly.entity_id
_entity_poly.type
_entity_poly.pdbx_seq_one_letter_code
_entity_poly.pdbx_strand_id
1 'polypeptide(L)'
;MNLRTHFLALFLVLPGLLSAQLDWLVEPTLETPDFHYGLTAQSGWVLVGDRTSGVTIQNARGEVQLDGRSFRQLQYMPQNETWTGLDAEGNRVLFTSDGRFLSEGYDQFNRYYRTNVILVQRDELFGLLDTDGTEICPPRYTDMRRLGRGRYWGRRPNGQMDTLRVKETDGRTAEERASALRINSGQIRDRIMISAPGKKRNHRYWGWTSMDRDTLLAPNRYYSNYNNMLYAQQVMIATDSHNDKVGVLNHEGTVLIPFQYDEIAYSLIDQRYFSAVQDGELVLLGLNGKEVWRGQGESLTSMLHLPYARFSLSEGGVQLWGMDFTPILPDTFQEVWSPVSPNTWFILKKNGRYGTFSHASGHYEVPKYDRIRGPYLAPRIIGQRRDSFWLFDPQTGTCTPDRPFRSLKRIGQLYQATEVRLDSTLQGGVMRPRSKQVFYLLDTLGREVRGAYDYPTTHLHGNVYLERPGGQDSVILHDFDRGIHRTIVGREATFYENVVRLGDSTYYYLDDFFYGKAEREFTFLDTKKGEALKRYGEGGKYGLVRDGVRLTAAVFDEIDPKWSDRGIRVRYRGKWGVLRPFPDKKE
;
A
#
# COMPACT_ATOMS: atom_id res chain seq x y z
N MET A 1 7.56 -20.71 50.93
CA MET A 1 6.21 -20.24 50.56
C MET A 1 6.03 -18.86 51.18
N ASN A 2 6.36 -17.78 50.44
CA ASN A 2 5.44 -17.01 49.55
C ASN A 2 4.55 -16.08 50.42
N LEU A 3 4.61 -14.75 50.36
CA LEU A 3 4.66 -13.85 49.20
C LEU A 3 5.29 -12.50 49.63
N ARG A 4 6.21 -11.95 48.83
CA ARG A 4 6.65 -10.54 48.90
C ARG A 4 5.83 -9.72 47.92
N THR A 5 5.20 -8.68 48.45
CA THR A 5 4.43 -7.63 47.76
C THR A 5 5.29 -6.95 46.68
N HIS A 6 4.91 -7.12 45.41
CA HIS A 6 5.47 -6.35 44.30
C HIS A 6 4.62 -5.09 44.10
N PHE A 7 5.27 -3.93 44.14
CA PHE A 7 4.74 -2.68 43.61
C PHE A 7 4.67 -2.79 42.07
N LEU A 8 3.47 -2.90 41.52
CA LEU A 8 3.21 -2.71 40.10
C LEU A 8 2.78 -1.25 39.89
N ALA A 9 3.65 -0.43 39.30
CA ALA A 9 3.28 0.91 38.87
C ALA A 9 2.34 0.79 37.66
N LEU A 10 1.08 1.18 37.88
CA LEU A 10 0.00 1.18 36.93
C LEU A 10 0.28 2.22 35.82
N PHE A 11 0.66 1.77 34.62
CA PHE A 11 0.59 2.60 33.42
C PHE A 11 -0.90 2.82 33.09
N LEU A 12 -1.42 4.00 33.43
CA LEU A 12 -2.70 4.48 32.95
C LEU A 12 -2.60 4.73 31.45
N VAL A 13 -3.09 3.76 30.67
CA VAL A 13 -3.42 3.93 29.26
C VAL A 13 -4.66 4.82 29.19
N LEU A 14 -4.48 6.08 28.77
CA LEU A 14 -5.58 6.92 28.30
C LEU A 14 -5.93 6.48 26.86
N PRO A 15 -7.19 6.08 26.57
CA PRO A 15 -7.59 5.80 25.20
C PRO A 15 -8.09 7.09 24.53
N GLY A 16 -7.52 7.42 23.37
CA GLY A 16 -8.12 8.39 22.46
C GLY A 16 -7.21 9.54 22.07
N LEU A 17 -6.40 9.32 21.03
CA LEU A 17 -6.08 10.27 19.95
C LEU A 17 -5.01 9.59 19.09
N LEU A 18 -5.40 9.07 17.93
CA LEU A 18 -4.48 8.76 16.84
C LEU A 18 -3.91 10.09 16.33
N SER A 19 -2.99 10.71 17.07
CA SER A 19 -1.98 11.57 16.46
C SER A 19 -0.97 10.61 15.85
N ALA A 20 -0.67 10.76 14.56
CA ALA A 20 0.56 10.20 14.02
C ALA A 20 1.71 10.73 14.88
N GLN A 21 2.19 9.93 15.85
CA GLN A 21 3.33 10.31 16.66
C GLN A 21 4.50 10.35 15.70
N LEU A 22 4.96 11.57 15.39
CA LEU A 22 6.21 11.76 14.68
C LEU A 22 7.32 11.14 15.54
N ASP A 23 8.14 10.27 14.95
CA ASP A 23 9.27 9.67 15.64
C ASP A 23 10.39 10.70 15.81
N TRP A 24 11.08 10.67 16.95
CA TRP A 24 12.35 11.36 17.10
C TRP A 24 13.42 10.61 16.29
N LEU A 25 14.02 11.29 15.32
CA LEU A 25 15.28 10.85 14.72
C LEU A 25 16.44 11.13 15.67
N VAL A 26 16.38 12.28 16.34
CA VAL A 26 17.29 12.70 17.40
C VAL A 26 16.43 13.31 18.49
N GLU A 27 16.42 12.72 19.67
CA GLU A 27 15.77 13.30 20.85
C GLU A 27 16.30 14.71 21.14
N PRO A 28 15.51 15.59 21.76
CA PRO A 28 15.90 16.98 22.01
C PRO A 28 16.98 17.07 23.11
N THR A 29 18.23 16.78 22.74
CA THR A 29 19.40 16.77 23.62
C THR A 29 20.45 17.80 23.24
N LEU A 30 20.38 18.38 22.03
CA LEU A 30 21.38 19.30 21.49
C LEU A 30 21.18 20.73 22.02
N GLU A 31 22.27 21.38 22.43
CA GLU A 31 22.21 22.74 23.01
C GLU A 31 22.26 23.86 21.95
N THR A 32 22.71 23.55 20.73
CA THR A 32 22.91 24.53 19.64
C THR A 32 21.99 24.27 18.45
N PRO A 33 21.51 25.32 17.75
CA PRO A 33 20.83 25.17 16.46
C PRO A 33 21.78 24.87 15.29
N ASP A 34 23.10 25.04 15.47
CA ASP A 34 24.10 24.98 14.38
C ASP A 34 24.64 23.55 14.13
N PHE A 35 23.76 22.57 14.12
CA PHE A 35 24.09 21.18 13.78
C PHE A 35 23.54 20.78 12.41
N HIS A 36 24.31 19.96 11.71
CA HIS A 36 23.89 19.25 10.51
C HIS A 36 23.56 17.80 10.86
N TYR A 37 22.60 17.20 10.15
CA TYR A 37 22.25 15.79 10.33
C TYR A 37 22.10 15.02 9.03
N GLY A 38 22.35 13.71 9.08
CA GLY A 38 22.15 12.79 7.96
C GLY A 38 21.74 11.39 8.44
N LEU A 39 20.81 10.76 7.72
CA LEU A 39 20.33 9.40 8.00
C LEU A 39 21.20 8.36 7.28
N THR A 40 21.63 7.34 8.02
CA THR A 40 22.27 6.15 7.44
C THR A 40 21.17 5.11 7.15
N ALA A 41 21.05 4.69 5.89
CA ALA A 41 19.89 3.93 5.41
C ALA A 41 19.68 2.54 6.04
N GLN A 42 20.58 2.07 6.92
CA GLN A 42 20.59 0.68 7.39
C GLN A 42 20.79 0.49 8.91
N SER A 43 21.19 1.51 9.68
CA SER A 43 21.52 1.32 11.11
C SER A 43 20.70 2.18 12.10
N GLY A 44 19.81 3.05 11.62
CA GLY A 44 19.03 3.94 12.50
C GLY A 44 19.87 4.99 13.22
N TRP A 45 21.06 5.28 12.69
CA TRP A 45 22.00 6.24 13.25
C TRP A 45 21.87 7.60 12.56
N VAL A 46 22.11 8.65 13.32
CA VAL A 46 22.14 10.02 12.82
C VAL A 46 23.56 10.55 12.92
N LEU A 47 24.12 10.94 11.78
CA LEU A 47 25.36 11.71 11.75
C LEU A 47 25.04 13.08 12.32
N VAL A 48 25.71 13.52 13.38
CA VAL A 48 25.53 14.85 13.98
C VAL A 48 26.89 15.53 14.02
N GLY A 49 26.98 16.72 13.44
CA GLY A 49 28.21 17.49 13.43
C GLY A 49 27.97 18.99 13.32
N ASP A 50 28.91 19.76 13.84
CA ASP A 50 29.04 21.18 13.60
C ASP A 50 30.28 21.45 12.72
N ARG A 51 30.42 22.68 12.20
CA ARG A 51 31.51 23.03 11.26
C ARG A 51 32.89 23.06 11.91
N THR A 52 32.99 23.02 13.24
CA THR A 52 34.20 23.25 14.03
C THR A 52 34.70 21.99 14.75
N SER A 53 33.81 21.06 15.11
CA SER A 53 34.06 19.90 15.97
C SER A 53 34.18 18.59 15.20
N GLY A 54 33.87 18.60 13.90
CA GLY A 54 33.79 17.40 13.07
C GLY A 54 32.44 16.68 13.17
N VAL A 55 32.37 15.47 12.62
CA VAL A 55 31.16 14.65 12.56
C VAL A 55 31.24 13.52 13.56
N THR A 56 30.18 13.34 14.35
CA THR A 56 29.97 12.18 15.23
C THR A 56 28.80 11.34 14.72
N ILE A 57 28.78 10.07 15.09
CA ILE A 57 27.59 9.22 14.93
C ILE A 57 26.86 9.18 16.26
N GLN A 58 25.56 9.43 16.26
CA GLN A 58 24.71 9.29 17.44
C GLN A 58 23.57 8.32 17.17
N ASN A 59 23.12 7.63 18.23
CA ASN A 59 21.83 6.94 18.21
C ASN A 59 20.69 7.94 18.46
N ALA A 60 19.44 7.47 18.42
CA ALA A 60 18.26 8.33 18.60
C ALA A 60 18.22 9.08 19.96
N ARG A 61 18.91 8.56 20.99
CA ARG A 61 19.02 9.19 22.32
C ARG A 61 20.13 10.24 22.42
N GLY A 62 20.89 10.45 21.34
CA GLY A 62 22.03 11.36 21.31
C GLY A 62 23.33 10.75 21.90
N GLU A 63 23.38 9.44 22.13
CA GLU A 63 24.58 8.77 22.63
C GLU A 63 25.60 8.60 21.48
N VAL A 64 26.81 9.10 21.68
CA VAL A 64 27.91 9.02 20.70
C VAL A 64 28.34 7.56 20.48
N GLN A 65 28.43 7.15 19.21
CA GLN A 65 28.87 5.84 18.74
C GLN A 65 30.28 5.92 18.15
N LEU A 66 30.91 4.77 17.86
CA LEU A 66 32.29 4.65 17.35
C LEU A 66 33.36 5.12 18.35
N ASP A 67 33.29 4.61 19.58
CA ASP A 67 34.31 4.83 20.63
C ASP A 67 34.49 6.31 21.05
N GLY A 68 33.46 7.13 20.86
CA GLY A 68 33.46 8.54 21.26
C GLY A 68 34.34 9.46 20.39
N ARG A 69 34.95 8.95 19.31
CA ARG A 69 35.83 9.73 18.44
C ARG A 69 35.03 10.68 17.54
N SER A 70 35.62 11.84 17.27
CA SER A 70 35.14 12.77 16.24
C SER A 70 35.93 12.56 14.94
N PHE A 71 35.24 12.63 13.81
CA PHE A 71 35.84 12.37 12.50
C PHE A 71 35.81 13.62 11.63
N ARG A 72 36.93 13.90 10.95
CA ARG A 72 36.99 14.92 9.88
C ARG A 72 36.17 14.49 8.67
N GLN A 73 36.17 13.19 8.38
CA GLN A 73 35.44 12.56 7.31
C GLN A 73 35.02 11.15 7.72
N LEU A 74 33.80 10.75 7.38
CA LEU A 74 33.29 9.42 7.68
C LEU A 74 32.51 8.86 6.48
N GLN A 75 32.73 7.59 6.16
CA GLN A 75 32.14 6.91 5.01
C GLN A 75 31.67 5.50 5.39
N TYR A 76 30.40 5.21 5.11
CA TYR A 76 29.84 3.86 5.25
C TYR A 76 30.20 2.98 4.05
N MET A 77 30.51 1.71 4.33
CA MET A 77 30.79 0.65 3.36
C MET A 77 29.72 -0.46 3.52
N PRO A 78 28.58 -0.34 2.81
CA PRO A 78 27.42 -1.21 3.03
C PRO A 78 27.68 -2.70 2.77
N GLN A 79 28.60 -3.02 1.86
CA GLN A 79 28.81 -4.40 1.41
C GLN A 79 29.49 -5.28 2.46
N ASN A 80 30.22 -4.65 3.38
CA ASN A 80 30.99 -5.30 4.43
C ASN A 80 30.52 -4.86 5.81
N GLU A 81 29.40 -4.12 5.89
CA GLU A 81 28.83 -3.57 7.11
C GLU A 81 29.90 -2.88 7.99
N THR A 82 30.67 -1.97 7.39
CA THR A 82 31.80 -1.28 8.04
C THR A 82 31.78 0.21 7.78
N TRP A 83 32.43 0.98 8.65
CA TRP A 83 32.68 2.40 8.55
C TRP A 83 34.17 2.66 8.40
N THR A 84 34.56 3.59 7.52
CA THR A 84 35.93 4.14 7.51
C THR A 84 35.89 5.65 7.67
N GLY A 85 36.81 6.18 8.46
CA GLY A 85 36.89 7.62 8.74
C GLY A 85 38.32 8.11 8.93
N LEU A 86 38.48 9.42 8.81
CA LEU A 86 39.70 10.14 9.21
C LEU A 86 39.47 10.76 10.58
N ASP A 87 40.26 10.36 11.56
CA ASP A 87 40.21 10.93 12.92
C ASP A 87 40.73 12.38 12.96
N ALA A 88 40.78 12.96 14.16
CA ALA A 88 41.22 14.34 14.37
C ALA A 88 42.70 14.54 14.04
N GLU A 89 43.51 13.49 14.12
CA GLU A 89 44.94 13.44 13.83
C GLU A 89 45.22 13.19 12.34
N GLY A 90 44.21 12.75 11.58
CA GLY A 90 44.30 12.45 10.15
C GLY A 90 44.59 10.98 9.84
N ASN A 91 44.56 10.10 10.84
CA ASN A 91 44.70 8.66 10.63
C ASN A 91 43.41 8.07 10.09
N ARG A 92 43.54 7.13 9.16
CA ARG A 92 42.40 6.39 8.65
C ARG A 92 42.14 5.17 9.52
N VAL A 93 40.89 5.07 9.98
CA VAL A 93 40.41 4.00 10.87
C VAL A 93 39.25 3.26 10.23
N LEU A 94 39.05 2.01 10.66
CA LEU A 94 38.01 1.10 10.22
C LEU A 94 37.24 0.54 11.42
N PHE A 95 35.91 0.58 11.35
CA PHE A 95 35.00 0.04 12.35
C PHE A 95 33.94 -0.86 11.69
N THR A 96 33.36 -1.77 12.44
CA THR A 96 32.11 -2.45 12.08
C THR A 96 30.92 -1.49 12.10
N SER A 97 29.79 -1.92 11.56
CA SER A 97 28.51 -1.20 11.51
C SER A 97 27.88 -0.97 12.89
N ASP A 98 28.26 -1.74 13.91
CA ASP A 98 27.87 -1.57 15.33
C ASP A 98 28.94 -0.82 16.14
N GLY A 99 30.05 -0.44 15.50
CA GLY A 99 31.04 0.48 16.04
C GLY A 99 32.21 -0.15 16.80
N ARG A 100 32.39 -1.46 16.69
CA ARG A 100 33.63 -2.15 17.11
C ARG A 100 34.79 -1.71 16.22
N PHE A 101 35.88 -1.27 16.83
CA PHE A 101 37.13 -0.96 16.13
C PHE A 101 37.71 -2.23 15.48
N LEU A 102 38.11 -2.12 14.21
CA LEU A 102 38.69 -3.22 13.44
C LEU A 102 40.18 -3.02 13.16
N SER A 103 40.57 -1.85 12.63
CA SER A 103 41.95 -1.63 12.20
C SER A 103 42.27 -0.16 11.96
N GLU A 104 43.56 0.18 11.98
CA GLU A 104 44.13 1.49 11.64
C GLU A 104 45.50 1.31 10.98
N GLY A 105 46.12 2.40 10.53
CA GLY A 105 47.48 2.38 9.96
C GLY A 105 47.57 1.96 8.50
N TYR A 106 46.46 2.05 7.76
CA TYR A 106 46.41 1.85 6.31
C TYR A 106 46.00 3.16 5.62
N ASP A 107 46.57 3.42 4.44
CA ASP A 107 46.28 4.61 3.64
C ASP A 107 44.87 4.56 3.06
N GLN A 108 44.41 3.36 2.69
CA GLN A 108 43.09 3.13 2.08
C GLN A 108 42.46 1.80 2.51
N PHE A 109 41.14 1.83 2.65
CA PHE A 109 40.26 0.67 2.74
C PHE A 109 39.33 0.66 1.52
N ASN A 110 39.43 -0.39 0.70
CA ASN A 110 38.73 -0.54 -0.57
C ASN A 110 37.77 -1.74 -0.57
N ARG A 111 36.73 -1.63 -1.40
CA ARG A 111 35.54 -2.48 -1.35
C ARG A 111 35.61 -3.63 -2.35
N TYR A 112 35.25 -4.83 -1.91
CA TYR A 112 34.80 -5.90 -2.80
C TYR A 112 33.31 -6.16 -2.55
N TYR A 113 32.54 -6.42 -3.62
CA TYR A 113 31.10 -6.61 -3.50
C TYR A 113 30.76 -7.97 -2.87
N ARG A 114 29.94 -7.95 -1.80
CA ARG A 114 29.36 -9.10 -1.08
C ARG A 114 30.41 -10.12 -0.62
N THR A 115 31.27 -9.70 0.29
CA THR A 115 32.34 -10.54 0.82
C THR A 115 32.79 -10.10 2.20
N ASN A 116 33.31 -11.05 2.98
CA ASN A 116 33.98 -10.82 4.25
C ASN A 116 35.45 -10.39 4.10
N VAL A 117 35.88 -9.93 2.93
CA VAL A 117 37.26 -9.54 2.64
C VAL A 117 37.32 -8.05 2.28
N ILE A 118 38.27 -7.34 2.87
CA ILE A 118 38.54 -5.91 2.67
C ILE A 118 39.91 -5.76 2.00
N LEU A 119 39.97 -5.00 0.89
CA LEU A 119 41.23 -4.65 0.26
C LEU A 119 41.85 -3.49 1.03
N VAL A 120 43.10 -3.63 1.46
CA VAL A 120 43.82 -2.57 2.17
C VAL A 120 45.05 -2.15 1.41
N GLN A 121 45.44 -0.89 1.58
CA GLN A 121 46.66 -0.34 0.99
C GLN A 121 47.49 0.36 2.07
N ARG A 122 48.80 0.10 2.08
CA ARG A 122 49.80 0.81 2.90
C ARG A 122 51.09 0.93 2.11
N ASP A 123 51.70 2.11 2.10
CA ASP A 123 52.95 2.39 1.39
C ASP A 123 52.88 1.96 -0.08
N GLU A 124 51.77 2.30 -0.74
CA GLU A 124 51.41 1.93 -2.12
C GLU A 124 51.19 0.43 -2.38
N LEU A 125 51.40 -0.45 -1.41
CA LEU A 125 51.22 -1.89 -1.54
C LEU A 125 49.85 -2.36 -1.06
N PHE A 126 49.28 -3.33 -1.76
CA PHE A 126 47.99 -3.95 -1.48
C PHE A 126 48.13 -5.21 -0.61
N GLY A 127 47.20 -5.34 0.34
CA GLY A 127 46.98 -6.48 1.21
C GLY A 127 45.49 -6.77 1.40
N LEU A 128 45.15 -7.76 2.24
CA LEU A 128 43.77 -8.14 2.54
C LEU A 128 43.56 -8.27 4.05
N LEU A 129 42.46 -7.70 4.53
CA LEU A 129 41.90 -7.95 5.86
C LEU A 129 40.60 -8.75 5.73
N ASP A 130 40.22 -9.45 6.78
CA ASP A 130 38.83 -9.90 6.94
C ASP A 130 37.97 -8.82 7.65
N THR A 131 36.67 -9.07 7.73
CA THR A 131 35.71 -8.20 8.44
C THR A 131 35.83 -8.22 9.97
N ASP A 132 36.69 -9.07 10.52
CA ASP A 132 37.06 -9.06 11.93
C ASP A 132 38.34 -8.24 12.19
N GLY A 133 38.93 -7.64 11.14
CA GLY A 133 40.16 -6.86 11.23
C GLY A 133 41.42 -7.72 11.22
N THR A 134 41.30 -9.03 11.03
CA THR A 134 42.44 -9.94 10.95
C THR A 134 43.12 -9.80 9.60
N GLU A 135 44.44 -9.67 9.63
CA GLU A 135 45.23 -9.64 8.41
C GLU A 135 45.28 -11.01 7.73
N ILE A 136 44.59 -11.14 6.60
CA ILE A 136 44.65 -12.33 5.74
C ILE A 136 45.97 -12.34 4.98
N CYS A 137 46.39 -11.17 4.51
CA CYS A 137 47.66 -11.00 3.82
C CYS A 137 48.17 -9.56 3.97
N PRO A 138 49.40 -9.34 4.48
CA PRO A 138 49.98 -8.01 4.58
C PRO A 138 50.12 -7.32 3.22
N PRO A 139 50.12 -5.97 3.21
CA PRO A 139 50.55 -5.17 2.07
C PRO A 139 51.88 -5.64 1.50
N ARG A 140 51.84 -6.31 0.34
CA ARG A 140 53.05 -6.83 -0.33
C ARG A 140 52.94 -6.90 -1.86
N TYR A 141 51.82 -6.45 -2.41
CA TYR A 141 51.53 -6.55 -3.84
C TYR A 141 51.36 -5.15 -4.43
N THR A 142 52.00 -4.87 -5.57
CA THR A 142 51.84 -3.59 -6.28
C THR A 142 50.53 -3.52 -7.09
N ASP A 143 49.94 -4.68 -7.41
CA ASP A 143 48.58 -4.80 -7.94
C ASP A 143 47.92 -6.05 -7.35
N MET A 144 46.66 -5.95 -6.96
CA MET A 144 45.88 -7.09 -6.45
C MET A 144 44.46 -7.04 -6.99
N ARG A 145 43.97 -8.19 -7.49
CA ARG A 145 42.64 -8.30 -8.11
C ARG A 145 41.91 -9.56 -7.64
N ARG A 146 40.60 -9.44 -7.47
CA ARG A 146 39.71 -10.58 -7.25
C ARG A 146 39.36 -11.24 -8.58
N LEU A 147 39.71 -12.53 -8.74
CA LEU A 147 39.44 -13.32 -9.95
C LEU A 147 38.10 -14.07 -9.89
N GLY A 148 37.56 -14.26 -8.69
CA GLY A 148 36.33 -15.00 -8.43
C GLY A 148 36.23 -15.33 -6.95
N ARG A 149 35.18 -16.05 -6.55
CA ARG A 149 34.94 -16.34 -5.13
C ARG A 149 36.15 -17.02 -4.47
N GLY A 150 36.71 -16.39 -3.45
CA GLY A 150 37.85 -16.85 -2.67
C GLY A 150 39.18 -16.92 -3.43
N ARG A 151 39.29 -16.33 -4.63
CA ARG A 151 40.51 -16.36 -5.45
C ARG A 151 40.97 -14.96 -5.81
N TYR A 152 42.22 -14.67 -5.44
CA TYR A 152 42.87 -13.40 -5.69
C TYR A 152 44.15 -13.62 -6.47
N TRP A 153 44.49 -12.62 -7.27
CA TRP A 153 45.74 -12.54 -7.99
C TRP A 153 46.50 -11.33 -7.47
N GLY A 154 47.80 -11.46 -7.27
CA GLY A 154 48.66 -10.39 -6.78
C GLY A 154 49.99 -10.35 -7.53
N ARG A 155 50.47 -9.15 -7.83
CA ARG A 155 51.79 -8.88 -8.42
C ARG A 155 52.74 -8.35 -7.35
N ARG A 156 53.85 -9.03 -7.10
CA ARG A 156 54.90 -8.55 -6.19
C ARG A 156 55.75 -7.45 -6.85
N PRO A 157 56.48 -6.64 -6.06
CA PRO A 157 57.39 -5.62 -6.59
C PRO A 157 58.45 -6.16 -7.56
N ASN A 158 58.93 -7.39 -7.35
CA ASN A 158 59.89 -8.06 -8.23
C ASN A 158 59.29 -8.61 -9.53
N GLY A 159 58.00 -8.34 -9.81
CA GLY A 159 57.30 -8.84 -11.00
C GLY A 159 56.82 -10.30 -10.91
N GLN A 160 56.98 -10.97 -9.76
CA GLN A 160 56.41 -12.30 -9.55
C GLN A 160 54.90 -12.24 -9.34
N MET A 161 54.17 -13.18 -9.95
CA MET A 161 52.72 -13.32 -9.80
C MET A 161 52.37 -14.43 -8.80
N ASP A 162 51.47 -14.14 -7.87
CA ASP A 162 50.90 -15.11 -6.95
C ASP A 162 49.39 -15.26 -7.17
N THR A 163 48.87 -16.43 -6.81
CA THR A 163 47.43 -16.63 -6.61
C THR A 163 47.18 -16.99 -5.16
N LEU A 164 46.25 -16.28 -4.52
CA LEU A 164 45.86 -16.49 -3.13
C LEU A 164 44.46 -17.10 -3.06
N ARG A 165 44.31 -18.13 -2.24
CA ARG A 165 43.00 -18.70 -1.87
C ARG A 165 42.61 -18.23 -0.48
N VAL A 166 41.43 -17.63 -0.39
CA VAL A 166 40.85 -17.12 0.86
C VAL A 166 39.49 -17.76 1.06
N LYS A 167 39.15 -18.11 2.30
CA LYS A 167 37.82 -18.62 2.66
C LYS A 167 36.81 -17.48 2.62
N GLU A 168 36.25 -17.22 1.45
CA GLU A 168 35.33 -16.10 1.21
C GLU A 168 33.85 -16.51 1.42
N THR A 169 33.17 -15.76 2.29
CA THR A 169 31.73 -15.83 2.51
C THR A 169 31.09 -14.49 2.15
N ASP A 170 29.88 -14.53 1.60
CA ASP A 170 29.06 -13.36 1.30
C ASP A 170 28.18 -12.95 2.50
N GLY A 171 28.53 -13.41 3.71
CA GLY A 171 27.77 -13.20 4.94
C GLY A 171 26.50 -14.04 5.06
N ARG A 172 26.09 -14.73 3.98
CA ARG A 172 24.82 -15.47 3.96
C ARG A 172 24.93 -16.88 4.54
N THR A 173 23.96 -17.26 5.35
CA THR A 173 23.77 -18.65 5.82
C THR A 173 23.43 -19.59 4.66
N ALA A 174 23.50 -20.90 4.89
CA ALA A 174 23.03 -21.88 3.91
C ALA A 174 21.54 -21.68 3.61
N GLU A 175 20.73 -21.34 4.63
CA GLU A 175 19.33 -20.97 4.48
C GLU A 175 19.14 -19.70 3.64
N GLU A 176 19.87 -18.62 3.89
CA GLU A 176 19.74 -17.36 3.12
C GLU A 176 20.20 -17.50 1.67
N ARG A 177 21.17 -18.38 1.41
CA ARG A 177 21.57 -18.77 0.06
C ARG A 177 20.50 -19.62 -0.62
N ALA A 178 19.83 -20.50 0.12
CA ALA A 178 18.68 -21.24 -0.37
C ALA A 178 17.52 -20.28 -0.71
N SER A 179 17.24 -19.29 0.13
CA SER A 179 16.23 -18.26 -0.12
C SER A 179 16.55 -17.34 -1.30
N ALA A 180 17.84 -17.14 -1.63
CA ALA A 180 18.29 -16.26 -2.72
C ALA A 180 18.43 -16.94 -4.09
N LEU A 181 18.46 -18.28 -4.14
CA LEU A 181 18.21 -18.99 -5.39
C LEU A 181 16.77 -18.69 -5.82
N ARG A 182 16.50 -18.46 -7.11
CA ARG A 182 15.13 -18.33 -7.63
C ARG A 182 14.43 -19.70 -7.57
N ILE A 183 14.10 -20.12 -6.35
CA ILE A 183 13.16 -21.16 -5.97
C ILE A 183 11.79 -20.64 -6.35
N ASN A 184 11.23 -21.15 -7.45
CA ASN A 184 9.78 -21.10 -7.69
C ASN A 184 9.15 -22.44 -7.25
N SER A 185 9.65 -23.05 -6.17
CA SER A 185 9.25 -24.38 -5.75
C SER A 185 8.69 -24.39 -4.33
N GLY A 186 7.47 -24.92 -4.21
CA GLY A 186 6.92 -25.36 -2.93
C GLY A 186 7.68 -26.59 -2.46
N GLN A 187 8.10 -26.56 -1.21
CA GLN A 187 8.65 -27.72 -0.52
C GLN A 187 7.49 -28.68 -0.19
N ILE A 188 7.59 -29.94 -0.63
CA ILE A 188 6.74 -31.02 -0.12
C ILE A 188 7.67 -32.07 0.48
N ARG A 189 7.64 -32.17 1.81
CA ARG A 189 8.35 -33.07 2.76
C ARG A 189 9.71 -33.68 2.34
N ASP A 190 9.82 -34.34 1.19
CA ASP A 190 11.01 -35.10 0.75
C ASP A 190 11.43 -34.85 -0.72
N ARG A 191 10.84 -33.87 -1.44
CA ARG A 191 11.11 -33.64 -2.87
C ARG A 191 11.24 -32.17 -3.24
N ILE A 192 12.08 -31.88 -4.23
CA ILE A 192 12.29 -30.56 -4.82
C ILE A 192 11.82 -30.57 -6.27
N MET A 193 10.98 -29.60 -6.63
CA MET A 193 10.61 -29.36 -8.02
C MET A 193 11.71 -28.55 -8.72
N ILE A 194 12.23 -29.07 -9.83
CA ILE A 194 13.26 -28.43 -10.65
C ILE A 194 12.67 -28.01 -12.01
N SER A 195 13.08 -26.83 -12.49
CA SER A 195 12.67 -26.30 -13.80
C SER A 195 13.89 -26.13 -14.69
N ALA A 196 13.85 -26.68 -15.91
CA ALA A 196 14.89 -26.52 -16.92
C ALA A 196 14.36 -25.77 -18.16
N PRO A 197 15.17 -24.94 -18.84
CA PRO A 197 14.77 -24.29 -20.08
C PRO A 197 14.38 -25.34 -21.14
N GLY A 198 13.26 -25.11 -21.81
CA GLY A 198 12.76 -25.94 -22.91
C GLY A 198 13.40 -25.61 -24.26
N LYS A 199 13.19 -26.50 -25.26
CA LYS A 199 13.70 -26.28 -26.63
C LYS A 199 13.07 -25.07 -27.35
N LYS A 200 11.86 -24.65 -26.94
CA LYS A 200 11.16 -23.45 -27.46
C LYS A 200 11.30 -22.28 -26.47
N ARG A 201 11.34 -21.04 -26.99
CA ARG A 201 11.73 -19.80 -26.28
C ARG A 201 10.90 -19.45 -25.02
N ASN A 202 9.80 -20.14 -24.71
CA ASN A 202 8.98 -19.94 -23.51
C ASN A 202 8.61 -21.25 -22.78
N HIS A 203 9.17 -22.40 -23.17
CA HIS A 203 8.84 -23.67 -22.51
C HIS A 203 9.77 -23.89 -21.32
N ARG A 204 9.24 -24.42 -20.22
CA ARG A 204 10.06 -25.06 -19.18
C ARG A 204 9.69 -26.53 -19.07
N TYR A 205 10.72 -27.36 -19.04
CA TYR A 205 10.58 -28.74 -18.59
C TYR A 205 10.59 -28.74 -17.07
N TRP A 206 9.66 -29.50 -16.49
CA TRP A 206 9.52 -29.64 -15.04
C TRP A 206 9.77 -31.09 -14.66
N GLY A 207 10.50 -31.30 -13.56
CA GLY A 207 10.76 -32.63 -13.00
C GLY A 207 10.82 -32.59 -11.48
N TRP A 208 10.55 -33.73 -10.86
CA TRP A 208 10.74 -33.94 -9.43
C TRP A 208 12.08 -34.60 -9.18
N THR A 209 12.81 -34.11 -8.19
CA THR A 209 14.00 -34.77 -7.65
C THR A 209 13.89 -34.93 -6.14
N SER A 210 14.51 -35.97 -5.59
CA SER A 210 14.66 -36.14 -4.13
C SER A 210 15.46 -34.97 -3.53
N MET A 211 15.28 -34.67 -2.23
CA MET A 211 16.09 -33.66 -1.53
C MET A 211 17.59 -33.98 -1.53
N ASP A 212 17.96 -35.25 -1.69
CA ASP A 212 19.35 -35.70 -1.90
C ASP A 212 19.91 -35.40 -3.31
N ARG A 213 19.06 -34.94 -4.24
CA ARG A 213 19.36 -34.58 -5.63
C ARG A 213 19.87 -35.72 -6.54
N ASP A 214 19.87 -36.97 -6.08
CA ASP A 214 20.48 -38.09 -6.82
C ASP A 214 19.49 -38.84 -7.73
N THR A 215 18.18 -38.72 -7.48
CA THR A 215 17.15 -39.40 -8.30
C THR A 215 16.26 -38.38 -9.02
N LEU A 216 16.26 -38.41 -10.36
CA LEU A 216 15.33 -37.69 -11.22
C LEU A 216 14.13 -38.61 -11.50
N LEU A 217 12.96 -38.33 -10.93
CA LEU A 217 11.81 -39.24 -11.01
C LEU A 217 11.01 -39.13 -12.31
N ALA A 218 11.18 -38.04 -13.06
CA ALA A 218 10.55 -37.87 -14.37
C ALA A 218 11.41 -36.96 -15.27
N PRO A 219 12.37 -37.49 -16.04
CA PRO A 219 13.03 -36.69 -17.06
C PRO A 219 12.10 -36.44 -18.25
N ASN A 220 11.98 -35.17 -18.66
CA ASN A 220 11.73 -34.74 -20.05
C ASN A 220 10.45 -35.15 -20.80
N ARG A 221 9.40 -35.69 -20.16
CA ARG A 221 8.15 -36.03 -20.89
C ARG A 221 7.12 -34.89 -20.97
N TYR A 222 7.14 -33.98 -20.00
CA TYR A 222 6.10 -32.97 -19.86
C TYR A 222 6.69 -31.57 -19.85
N TYR A 223 6.02 -30.64 -20.51
CA TYR A 223 6.35 -29.22 -20.42
C TYR A 223 5.14 -28.44 -19.92
N SER A 224 5.38 -27.28 -19.30
CA SER A 224 4.31 -26.36 -18.91
C SER A 224 4.71 -24.94 -19.25
N ASN A 225 3.74 -24.17 -19.72
CA ASN A 225 3.93 -22.78 -20.16
C ASN A 225 3.91 -21.78 -18.99
N TYR A 226 3.54 -22.21 -17.77
CA TYR A 226 3.43 -21.35 -16.58
C TYR A 226 3.83 -22.09 -15.28
N ASN A 227 4.16 -21.34 -14.22
CA ASN A 227 4.33 -21.86 -12.85
C ASN A 227 2.96 -22.31 -12.26
N ASN A 228 2.25 -23.21 -12.92
CA ASN A 228 0.88 -23.63 -12.56
C ASN A 228 0.89 -24.78 -11.55
N MET A 229 1.65 -24.64 -10.46
CA MET A 229 1.50 -25.53 -9.32
C MET A 229 0.42 -24.97 -8.41
N LEU A 230 -0.63 -25.77 -8.23
CA LEU A 230 -1.75 -25.43 -7.38
C LEU A 230 -1.43 -25.91 -5.98
N TYR A 231 -0.70 -25.06 -5.26
CA TYR A 231 -0.11 -25.38 -3.95
C TYR A 231 -1.11 -25.96 -2.95
N ALA A 232 -2.36 -25.49 -2.98
CA ALA A 232 -3.41 -25.98 -2.08
C ALA A 232 -3.81 -27.45 -2.33
N GLN A 233 -3.58 -27.98 -3.54
CA GLN A 233 -4.05 -29.30 -3.95
C GLN A 233 -2.95 -30.29 -4.31
N GLN A 234 -1.68 -29.88 -4.34
CA GLN A 234 -0.53 -30.73 -4.69
C GLN A 234 -0.65 -31.38 -6.09
N VAL A 235 -1.21 -30.64 -7.04
CA VAL A 235 -1.39 -31.07 -8.44
C VAL A 235 -0.72 -30.11 -9.41
N MET A 236 -0.34 -30.63 -10.57
CA MET A 236 0.31 -29.90 -11.66
C MET A 236 -0.48 -30.11 -12.97
N ILE A 237 -0.76 -29.01 -13.66
CA ILE A 237 -1.26 -29.02 -15.04
C ILE A 237 -0.06 -29.09 -15.98
N ALA A 238 -0.05 -30.10 -16.85
CA ALA A 238 1.07 -30.41 -17.72
C ALA A 238 0.60 -30.72 -19.15
N THR A 239 1.48 -30.48 -20.12
CA THR A 239 1.28 -30.85 -21.53
C THR A 239 2.18 -32.02 -21.89
N ASP A 240 1.64 -33.07 -22.53
CA ASP A 240 2.45 -34.18 -23.06
C ASP A 240 3.16 -33.73 -24.35
N SER A 241 4.48 -33.90 -24.37
CA SER A 241 5.33 -33.44 -25.48
C SER A 241 5.10 -34.14 -26.82
N HIS A 242 4.37 -35.26 -26.85
CA HIS A 242 4.16 -36.05 -28.07
C HIS A 242 2.87 -35.73 -28.82
N ASN A 243 1.83 -35.33 -28.09
CA ASN A 243 0.50 -35.08 -28.66
C ASN A 243 -0.02 -33.66 -28.39
N ASP A 244 0.73 -32.84 -27.65
CA ASP A 244 0.37 -31.48 -27.23
C ASP A 244 -0.97 -31.39 -26.46
N LYS A 245 -1.47 -32.50 -25.94
CA LYS A 245 -2.66 -32.54 -25.08
C LYS A 245 -2.29 -32.27 -23.63
N VAL A 246 -3.24 -31.71 -22.88
CA VAL A 246 -3.09 -31.26 -21.50
C VAL A 246 -3.76 -32.26 -20.55
N GLY A 247 -3.10 -32.51 -19.42
CA GLY A 247 -3.56 -33.38 -18.35
C GLY A 247 -3.18 -32.81 -16.98
N VAL A 248 -3.60 -33.51 -15.92
CA VAL A 248 -3.28 -33.15 -14.52
C VAL A 248 -2.65 -34.33 -13.82
N LEU A 249 -1.60 -34.08 -13.08
CA LEU A 249 -0.87 -35.08 -12.30
C LEU A 249 -0.67 -34.64 -10.86
N ASN A 250 -0.59 -35.59 -9.93
CA ASN A 250 -0.25 -35.30 -8.54
C ASN A 250 1.27 -35.12 -8.35
N HIS A 251 1.68 -34.77 -7.13
CA HIS A 251 3.10 -34.60 -6.77
C HIS A 251 3.93 -35.89 -6.87
N GLU A 252 3.29 -37.05 -6.96
CA GLU A 252 3.94 -38.34 -7.24
C GLU A 252 4.15 -38.60 -8.73
N GLY A 253 3.63 -37.76 -9.62
CA GLY A 253 3.69 -37.98 -11.08
C GLY A 253 2.60 -38.92 -11.61
N THR A 254 1.66 -39.34 -10.77
CA THR A 254 0.48 -40.10 -11.19
C THR A 254 -0.47 -39.18 -11.94
N VAL A 255 -0.91 -39.64 -13.12
CA VAL A 255 -1.89 -38.93 -13.93
C VAL A 255 -3.26 -39.03 -13.26
N LEU A 256 -3.79 -37.89 -12.80
CA LEU A 256 -5.14 -37.76 -12.24
C LEU A 256 -6.17 -37.46 -13.34
N ILE A 257 -5.80 -36.61 -14.30
CA ILE A 257 -6.60 -36.28 -15.47
C ILE A 257 -5.78 -36.63 -16.72
N PRO A 258 -6.26 -37.55 -17.59
CA PRO A 258 -5.55 -37.97 -18.79
C PRO A 258 -5.19 -36.81 -19.72
N PHE A 259 -4.07 -36.94 -20.42
CA PHE A 259 -3.60 -36.00 -21.45
C PHE A 259 -4.43 -36.13 -22.74
N GLN A 260 -5.68 -35.69 -22.69
CA GLN A 260 -6.63 -35.77 -23.80
C GLN A 260 -7.32 -34.44 -24.13
N TYR A 261 -7.10 -33.40 -23.32
CA TYR A 261 -7.75 -32.10 -23.44
C TYR A 261 -6.87 -31.13 -24.25
N ASP A 262 -7.49 -30.23 -25.00
CA ASP A 262 -6.80 -29.18 -25.74
C ASP A 262 -6.23 -28.11 -24.80
N GLU A 263 -6.96 -27.81 -23.74
CA GLU A 263 -6.56 -26.89 -22.69
C GLU A 263 -7.11 -27.38 -21.34
N ILE A 264 -6.35 -27.16 -20.26
CA ILE A 264 -6.86 -27.26 -18.89
C ILE A 264 -6.39 -26.03 -18.13
N ALA A 265 -7.32 -25.33 -17.51
CA ALA A 265 -7.06 -24.27 -16.55
C ALA A 265 -7.60 -24.69 -15.19
N TYR A 266 -6.91 -24.24 -14.13
CA TYR A 266 -7.47 -24.36 -12.80
C TYR A 266 -8.68 -23.45 -12.69
N SER A 267 -9.83 -24.04 -12.35
CA SER A 267 -11.02 -23.23 -12.22
C SER A 267 -10.95 -22.44 -10.92
N LEU A 268 -11.14 -21.13 -11.01
CA LEU A 268 -11.39 -20.27 -9.84
C LEU A 268 -12.75 -20.57 -9.19
N ILE A 269 -13.54 -21.50 -9.76
CA ILE A 269 -14.77 -22.06 -9.21
C ILE A 269 -14.40 -22.89 -7.98
N ASP A 270 -14.30 -22.17 -6.86
CA ASP A 270 -14.22 -22.69 -5.49
C ASP A 270 -13.09 -23.69 -5.22
N GLN A 271 -12.01 -23.65 -6.01
CA GLN A 271 -10.86 -24.55 -5.85
C GLN A 271 -11.27 -26.04 -5.78
N ARG A 272 -12.34 -26.44 -6.48
CA ARG A 272 -12.87 -27.83 -6.46
C ARG A 272 -13.01 -28.45 -7.85
N TYR A 273 -12.74 -27.67 -8.90
CA TYR A 273 -12.92 -28.09 -10.28
C TYR A 273 -11.77 -27.65 -11.19
N PHE A 274 -11.58 -28.37 -12.29
CA PHE A 274 -10.78 -27.96 -13.44
C PHE A 274 -11.71 -27.58 -14.59
N SER A 275 -11.39 -26.49 -15.29
CA SER A 275 -12.02 -26.17 -16.58
C SER A 275 -11.11 -26.67 -17.69
N ALA A 276 -11.64 -27.51 -18.57
CA ALA A 276 -10.92 -28.08 -19.69
C ALA A 276 -11.64 -27.76 -21.01
N VAL A 277 -10.89 -27.73 -22.10
CA VAL A 277 -11.44 -27.65 -23.46
C VAL A 277 -11.18 -28.99 -24.15
N GLN A 278 -12.21 -29.58 -24.72
CA GLN A 278 -12.10 -30.79 -25.54
C GLN A 278 -12.95 -30.64 -26.78
N ASP A 279 -12.32 -30.71 -27.95
CA ASP A 279 -13.00 -30.64 -29.26
C ASP A 279 -13.85 -29.37 -29.42
N GLY A 280 -13.39 -28.26 -28.81
CA GLY A 280 -14.07 -26.96 -28.83
C GLY A 280 -15.17 -26.78 -27.79
N GLU A 281 -15.48 -27.80 -26.98
CA GLU A 281 -16.44 -27.71 -25.88
C GLU A 281 -15.75 -27.45 -24.54
N LEU A 282 -16.42 -26.68 -23.68
CA LEU A 282 -15.99 -26.49 -22.30
C LEU A 282 -16.46 -27.69 -21.46
N VAL A 283 -15.51 -28.32 -20.78
CA VAL A 283 -15.72 -29.46 -19.89
C VAL A 283 -15.29 -29.08 -18.48
N LEU A 284 -16.18 -29.25 -17.51
CA LEU A 284 -15.86 -29.07 -16.10
C LEU A 284 -15.58 -30.42 -15.45
N LEU A 285 -14.40 -30.56 -14.87
CA LEU A 285 -13.93 -31.80 -14.25
C LEU A 285 -13.84 -31.62 -12.74
N GLY A 286 -14.27 -32.61 -11.98
CA GLY A 286 -13.97 -32.68 -10.54
C GLY A 286 -12.48 -32.94 -10.30
N LEU A 287 -12.04 -32.83 -9.03
CA LEU A 287 -10.63 -33.09 -8.66
C LEU A 287 -10.16 -34.53 -8.97
N ASN A 288 -11.12 -35.46 -9.07
CA ASN A 288 -10.88 -36.84 -9.47
C ASN A 288 -10.85 -37.05 -10.99
N GLY A 289 -10.94 -35.98 -11.78
CA GLY A 289 -10.96 -36.02 -13.23
C GLY A 289 -12.27 -36.49 -13.87
N LYS A 290 -13.32 -36.74 -13.08
CA LYS A 290 -14.63 -37.08 -13.63
C LYS A 290 -15.32 -35.84 -14.18
N GLU A 291 -15.94 -35.98 -15.34
CA GLU A 291 -16.81 -34.96 -15.93
C GLU A 291 -17.98 -34.69 -15.00
N VAL A 292 -18.13 -33.41 -14.63
CA VAL A 292 -19.23 -32.89 -13.83
C VAL A 292 -20.25 -32.23 -14.76
N TRP A 293 -19.76 -31.56 -15.80
CA TRP A 293 -20.58 -30.81 -16.73
C TRP A 293 -19.84 -30.60 -18.07
N ARG A 294 -20.61 -30.46 -19.15
CA ARG A 294 -20.14 -30.17 -20.50
C ARG A 294 -21.13 -29.24 -21.21
N GLY A 295 -20.62 -28.28 -21.97
CA GLY A 295 -21.47 -27.43 -22.80
C GLY A 295 -20.74 -26.53 -23.78
N GLN A 296 -21.55 -25.91 -24.64
CA GLN A 296 -21.12 -25.00 -25.70
C GLN A 296 -20.96 -23.58 -25.13
N GLY A 297 -19.72 -23.16 -24.87
CA GLY A 297 -19.42 -21.83 -24.35
C GLY A 297 -17.92 -21.53 -24.40
N GLU A 298 -17.56 -20.26 -24.29
CA GLU A 298 -16.16 -19.81 -24.35
C GLU A 298 -15.47 -19.97 -22.99
N SER A 299 -16.19 -19.73 -21.89
CA SER A 299 -15.61 -19.77 -20.54
C SER A 299 -16.66 -19.85 -19.44
N LEU A 300 -16.26 -20.42 -18.30
CA LEU A 300 -17.03 -20.42 -17.06
C LEU A 300 -16.13 -19.86 -15.93
N THR A 301 -16.52 -18.73 -15.35
CA THR A 301 -15.73 -18.02 -14.34
C THR A 301 -16.50 -17.85 -13.05
N SER A 302 -15.92 -18.23 -11.92
CA SER A 302 -16.52 -18.01 -10.59
C SER A 302 -16.67 -16.54 -10.25
N MET A 303 -17.73 -16.22 -9.52
CA MET A 303 -17.89 -14.95 -8.85
C MET A 303 -17.38 -15.09 -7.42
N LEU A 304 -16.15 -14.61 -7.19
CA LEU A 304 -15.45 -14.66 -5.89
C LEU A 304 -16.39 -14.46 -4.69
N HIS A 305 -16.38 -15.41 -3.75
CA HIS A 305 -17.15 -15.43 -2.51
C HIS A 305 -18.67 -15.59 -2.65
N LEU A 306 -19.19 -15.91 -3.84
CA LEU A 306 -20.61 -16.18 -4.06
C LEU A 306 -20.83 -17.55 -4.72
N PRO A 307 -21.97 -18.22 -4.47
CA PRO A 307 -22.28 -19.54 -5.04
C PRO A 307 -22.74 -19.42 -6.51
N TYR A 308 -22.02 -18.64 -7.31
CA TYR A 308 -22.39 -18.31 -8.69
C TYR A 308 -21.21 -18.30 -9.63
N ALA A 309 -21.50 -18.60 -10.89
CA ALA A 309 -20.57 -18.52 -12.01
C ALA A 309 -21.15 -17.66 -13.14
N ARG A 310 -20.26 -16.99 -13.87
CA ARG A 310 -20.56 -16.36 -15.15
C ARG A 310 -20.22 -17.33 -16.26
N PHE A 311 -21.19 -17.62 -17.11
CA PHE A 311 -21.03 -18.48 -18.26
C PHE A 311 -21.06 -17.64 -19.54
N SER A 312 -19.95 -17.60 -20.28
CA SER A 312 -19.82 -16.86 -21.54
C SER A 312 -20.18 -17.79 -22.71
N LEU A 313 -21.18 -17.41 -23.50
CA LEU A 313 -21.68 -18.19 -24.62
C LEU A 313 -20.85 -17.95 -25.89
N SER A 314 -20.67 -18.98 -26.72
CA SER A 314 -19.91 -18.90 -27.99
C SER A 314 -20.54 -17.98 -29.03
N GLU A 315 -21.86 -17.78 -28.97
CA GLU A 315 -22.60 -16.83 -29.81
C GLU A 315 -22.56 -15.38 -29.29
N GLY A 316 -21.89 -15.17 -28.16
CA GLY A 316 -21.80 -13.90 -27.45
C GLY A 316 -22.84 -13.75 -26.33
N GLY A 317 -22.45 -13.02 -25.30
CA GLY A 317 -23.27 -12.79 -24.11
C GLY A 317 -22.91 -13.71 -22.94
N VAL A 318 -23.49 -13.40 -21.80
CA VAL A 318 -23.17 -13.98 -20.49
C VAL A 318 -24.45 -14.36 -19.77
N GLN A 319 -24.48 -15.55 -19.20
CA GLN A 319 -25.53 -16.00 -18.29
C GLN A 319 -24.98 -16.10 -16.86
N LEU A 320 -25.86 -15.89 -15.89
CA LEU A 320 -25.56 -16.07 -14.46
C LEU A 320 -26.04 -17.46 -14.03
N TRP A 321 -25.10 -18.30 -13.62
CA TRP A 321 -25.33 -19.72 -13.31
C TRP A 321 -25.09 -20.01 -11.82
N GLY A 322 -25.85 -20.96 -11.28
CA GLY A 322 -25.60 -21.53 -9.96
C GLY A 322 -24.42 -22.49 -10.00
N MET A 323 -23.92 -22.86 -8.81
CA MET A 323 -22.87 -23.87 -8.66
C MET A 323 -23.36 -25.31 -8.88
N ASP A 324 -24.68 -25.49 -9.05
CA ASP A 324 -25.31 -26.67 -9.61
C ASP A 324 -25.24 -26.72 -11.15
N PHE A 325 -24.62 -25.71 -11.76
CA PHE A 325 -24.48 -25.54 -13.20
C PHE A 325 -25.82 -25.44 -13.93
N THR A 326 -26.74 -24.66 -13.36
CA THR A 326 -27.99 -24.27 -14.02
C THR A 326 -28.11 -22.73 -14.13
N PRO A 327 -28.72 -22.19 -15.21
CA PRO A 327 -29.01 -20.77 -15.30
C PRO A 327 -29.98 -20.33 -14.20
N ILE A 328 -29.63 -19.28 -13.46
CA ILE A 328 -30.49 -18.70 -12.41
C ILE A 328 -31.48 -17.70 -12.97
N LEU A 329 -31.05 -16.99 -14.02
CA LEU A 329 -31.87 -16.04 -14.74
C LEU A 329 -32.14 -16.59 -16.14
N PRO A 330 -33.36 -16.43 -16.66
CA PRO A 330 -33.72 -16.93 -17.99
C PRO A 330 -33.08 -16.13 -19.12
N ASP A 331 -32.48 -14.97 -18.79
CA ASP A 331 -31.96 -14.03 -19.76
C ASP A 331 -30.46 -14.23 -20.03
N THR A 332 -30.06 -14.05 -21.29
CA THR A 332 -28.67 -13.77 -21.68
C THR A 332 -28.41 -12.26 -21.62
N PHE A 333 -27.27 -11.88 -21.05
CA PHE A 333 -26.85 -10.51 -20.83
C PHE A 333 -25.62 -10.17 -21.67
N GLN A 334 -25.43 -8.88 -21.98
CA GLN A 334 -24.18 -8.38 -22.56
C GLN A 334 -23.07 -8.40 -21.52
N GLU A 335 -23.38 -8.04 -20.27
CA GLU A 335 -22.43 -7.97 -19.16
C GLU A 335 -23.11 -8.37 -17.85
N VAL A 336 -22.38 -9.10 -17.00
CA VAL A 336 -22.74 -9.45 -15.62
C VAL A 336 -21.53 -9.20 -14.72
N TRP A 337 -21.69 -8.37 -13.69
CA TRP A 337 -20.63 -8.10 -12.72
C TRP A 337 -21.17 -7.74 -11.34
N SER A 338 -20.35 -7.99 -10.32
CA SER A 338 -20.58 -7.46 -8.98
C SER A 338 -19.71 -6.21 -8.81
N PRO A 339 -20.27 -5.07 -8.41
CA PRO A 339 -19.50 -3.84 -8.30
C PRO A 339 -18.54 -3.81 -7.10
N VAL A 340 -18.85 -4.54 -6.01
CA VAL A 340 -18.01 -4.62 -4.80
C VAL A 340 -18.21 -5.98 -4.13
N SER A 341 -17.13 -6.69 -3.84
CA SER A 341 -17.18 -7.90 -2.99
C SER A 341 -17.17 -7.46 -1.51
N PRO A 342 -18.00 -8.06 -0.62
CA PRO A 342 -18.82 -9.26 -0.80
C PRO A 342 -20.32 -8.95 -1.01
N ASN A 343 -20.69 -7.93 -1.81
CA ASN A 343 -22.10 -7.60 -2.00
C ASN A 343 -22.88 -8.79 -2.56
N THR A 344 -24.05 -9.03 -1.99
CA THR A 344 -24.99 -10.09 -2.36
C THR A 344 -25.83 -9.71 -3.59
N TRP A 345 -25.35 -8.87 -4.51
CA TRP A 345 -26.11 -8.49 -5.70
C TRP A 345 -25.21 -8.11 -6.88
N PHE A 346 -25.78 -8.19 -8.08
CA PHE A 346 -25.13 -8.06 -9.38
C PHE A 346 -25.76 -6.93 -10.19
N ILE A 347 -24.97 -6.33 -11.08
CA ILE A 347 -25.46 -5.50 -12.17
C ILE A 347 -25.48 -6.32 -13.45
N LEU A 348 -26.57 -6.18 -14.19
CA LEU A 348 -26.89 -6.92 -15.40
C LEU A 348 -27.11 -5.93 -16.54
N LYS A 349 -26.52 -6.17 -17.71
CA LYS A 349 -26.71 -5.31 -18.89
C LYS A 349 -27.36 -6.08 -20.02
N LYS A 350 -28.49 -5.57 -20.55
CA LYS A 350 -29.20 -6.15 -21.69
C LYS A 350 -29.77 -5.03 -22.56
N ASN A 351 -29.61 -5.14 -23.88
CA ASN A 351 -30.08 -4.16 -24.87
C ASN A 351 -29.67 -2.70 -24.52
N GLY A 352 -28.45 -2.52 -24.02
CA GLY A 352 -27.91 -1.21 -23.61
C GLY A 352 -28.48 -0.65 -22.31
N ARG A 353 -29.36 -1.38 -21.62
CA ARG A 353 -29.94 -0.99 -20.32
C ARG A 353 -29.37 -1.85 -19.20
N TYR A 354 -29.51 -1.34 -17.98
CA TYR A 354 -28.97 -1.90 -16.75
C TYR A 354 -30.09 -2.30 -15.80
N GLY A 355 -29.91 -3.45 -15.16
CA GLY A 355 -30.76 -4.02 -14.11
C GLY A 355 -29.90 -4.59 -12.99
N THR A 356 -30.53 -5.19 -11.98
CA THR A 356 -29.83 -5.81 -10.85
C THR A 356 -30.41 -7.16 -10.49
N PHE A 357 -29.59 -8.04 -9.90
CA PHE A 357 -30.08 -9.27 -9.28
C PHE A 357 -29.49 -9.41 -7.89
N SER A 358 -30.31 -9.68 -6.88
CA SER A 358 -29.89 -9.86 -5.50
C SER A 358 -29.88 -11.34 -5.13
N HIS A 359 -28.72 -11.85 -4.74
CA HIS A 359 -28.55 -13.16 -4.11
C HIS A 359 -29.35 -13.27 -2.81
N ALA A 360 -29.27 -12.25 -1.95
CA ALA A 360 -29.84 -12.31 -0.61
C ALA A 360 -31.36 -12.42 -0.60
N SER A 361 -32.03 -11.78 -1.57
CA SER A 361 -33.49 -11.74 -1.66
C SER A 361 -34.06 -12.49 -2.87
N GLY A 362 -33.22 -12.92 -3.81
CA GLY A 362 -33.66 -13.43 -5.11
C GLY A 362 -34.27 -12.37 -6.04
N HIS A 363 -34.29 -11.08 -5.65
CA HIS A 363 -34.94 -10.04 -6.43
C HIS A 363 -34.20 -9.80 -7.75
N TYR A 364 -34.92 -9.91 -8.87
CA TYR A 364 -34.43 -9.60 -10.19
C TYR A 364 -35.11 -8.33 -10.72
N GLU A 365 -34.33 -7.27 -10.81
CA GLU A 365 -34.70 -6.02 -11.45
C GLU A 365 -34.34 -6.07 -12.93
N VAL A 366 -35.34 -6.26 -13.78
CA VAL A 366 -35.18 -6.34 -15.24
C VAL A 366 -34.48 -5.08 -15.77
N PRO A 367 -33.49 -5.20 -16.69
CA PRO A 367 -32.76 -4.06 -17.24
C PRO A 367 -33.64 -2.94 -17.80
N LYS A 368 -33.76 -1.84 -17.05
CA LYS A 368 -34.64 -0.70 -17.38
C LYS A 368 -33.97 0.68 -17.22
N TYR A 369 -32.81 0.72 -16.58
CA TYR A 369 -32.06 1.95 -16.35
C TYR A 369 -31.05 2.18 -17.49
N ASP A 370 -30.86 3.43 -17.89
CA ASP A 370 -29.82 3.79 -18.86
C ASP A 370 -28.44 3.75 -18.21
N ARG A 371 -28.37 3.99 -16.88
CA ARG A 371 -27.15 3.86 -16.06
C ARG A 371 -27.49 3.50 -14.62
N ILE A 372 -26.59 2.79 -13.95
CA ILE A 372 -26.60 2.57 -12.50
C ILE A 372 -25.29 3.12 -11.90
N ARG A 373 -25.37 3.93 -10.85
CA ARG A 373 -24.21 4.58 -10.20
C ARG A 373 -24.16 4.27 -8.70
N GLY A 374 -22.93 4.17 -8.18
CA GLY A 374 -22.65 3.97 -6.76
C GLY A 374 -22.89 5.21 -5.88
N PRO A 375 -22.55 5.13 -4.58
CA PRO A 375 -21.72 4.10 -3.94
C PRO A 375 -22.36 2.72 -3.89
N TYR A 376 -21.65 1.71 -4.35
CA TYR A 376 -22.17 0.34 -4.45
C TYR A 376 -22.21 -0.40 -3.11
N LEU A 377 -21.58 0.14 -2.06
CA LEU A 377 -21.67 -0.35 -0.68
C LEU A 377 -22.85 0.26 0.10
N ALA A 378 -23.55 1.25 -0.46
CA ALA A 378 -24.71 1.80 0.19
C ALA A 378 -25.92 0.85 0.05
N PRO A 379 -26.86 0.88 1.01
CA PRO A 379 -28.09 0.08 0.94
C PRO A 379 -28.95 0.43 -0.27
N ARG A 380 -28.79 1.64 -0.83
CA ARG A 380 -29.47 2.08 -2.05
C ARG A 380 -28.49 2.70 -3.04
N ILE A 381 -28.79 2.52 -4.33
CA ILE A 381 -27.97 3.00 -5.45
C ILE A 381 -28.78 3.88 -6.40
N ILE A 382 -28.08 4.60 -7.26
CA ILE A 382 -28.68 5.58 -8.17
C ILE A 382 -28.97 4.92 -9.52
N GLY A 383 -30.25 4.76 -9.85
CA GLY A 383 -30.73 4.37 -11.18
C GLY A 383 -31.09 5.60 -12.00
N GLN A 384 -30.53 5.73 -13.21
CA GLN A 384 -30.86 6.80 -14.15
C GLN A 384 -31.75 6.25 -15.28
N ARG A 385 -32.83 6.94 -15.60
CA ARG A 385 -33.65 6.70 -16.79
C ARG A 385 -34.01 8.05 -17.42
N ARG A 386 -33.56 8.27 -18.67
CA ARG A 386 -33.55 9.55 -19.37
C ARG A 386 -32.88 10.61 -18.50
N ASP A 387 -33.58 11.71 -18.24
CA ASP A 387 -33.11 12.82 -17.40
C ASP A 387 -33.52 12.70 -15.93
N SER A 388 -33.93 11.51 -15.51
CA SER A 388 -34.48 11.29 -14.17
C SER A 388 -33.64 10.28 -13.40
N PHE A 389 -33.53 10.49 -12.10
CA PHE A 389 -32.71 9.71 -11.18
C PHE A 389 -33.58 9.19 -10.03
N TRP A 390 -33.42 7.93 -9.69
CA TRP A 390 -34.08 7.27 -8.57
C TRP A 390 -33.02 6.72 -7.63
N LEU A 391 -33.29 6.78 -6.33
CA LEU A 391 -32.55 6.03 -5.33
C LEU A 391 -33.33 4.74 -5.06
N PHE A 392 -32.81 3.60 -5.51
CA PHE A 392 -33.49 2.32 -5.38
C PHE A 392 -32.65 1.29 -4.63
N ASP A 393 -33.34 0.38 -3.96
CA ASP A 393 -32.74 -0.74 -3.24
C ASP A 393 -32.57 -1.94 -4.19
N PRO A 394 -31.34 -2.41 -4.46
CA PRO A 394 -31.09 -3.57 -5.32
C PRO A 394 -31.69 -4.87 -4.82
N GLN A 395 -31.96 -4.98 -3.52
CA GLN A 395 -32.51 -6.18 -2.89
C GLN A 395 -34.03 -6.26 -3.04
N THR A 396 -34.73 -5.13 -3.20
CA THR A 396 -36.20 -5.11 -3.23
C THR A 396 -36.77 -4.45 -4.49
N GLY A 397 -35.95 -3.75 -5.27
CA GLY A 397 -36.37 -2.92 -6.40
C GLY A 397 -37.10 -1.64 -5.99
N THR A 398 -37.31 -1.43 -4.69
CA THR A 398 -38.10 -0.29 -4.19
C THR A 398 -37.34 1.01 -4.36
N CYS A 399 -38.05 2.08 -4.75
CA CYS A 399 -37.50 3.44 -4.79
C CYS A 399 -37.87 4.18 -3.51
N THR A 400 -36.93 4.93 -2.94
CA THR A 400 -37.22 5.81 -1.80
C THR A 400 -36.44 7.12 -1.93
N PRO A 401 -37.12 8.27 -2.02
CA PRO A 401 -38.56 8.43 -2.17
C PRO A 401 -39.08 7.76 -3.46
N ASP A 402 -40.37 7.39 -3.50
CA ASP A 402 -41.00 6.80 -4.69
C ASP A 402 -41.34 7.86 -5.75
N ARG A 403 -40.32 8.65 -6.13
CA ARG A 403 -40.39 9.66 -7.19
C ARG A 403 -38.99 9.92 -7.78
N PRO A 404 -38.91 10.35 -9.04
CA PRO A 404 -37.64 10.75 -9.64
C PRO A 404 -37.16 12.13 -9.20
N PHE A 405 -35.85 12.34 -9.32
CA PHE A 405 -35.19 13.64 -9.23
C PHE A 405 -34.53 14.01 -10.55
N ARG A 406 -34.30 15.31 -10.78
CA ARG A 406 -33.54 15.84 -11.92
C ARG A 406 -32.03 15.62 -11.75
N SER A 407 -31.55 15.61 -10.51
CA SER A 407 -30.20 15.22 -10.18
C SER A 407 -30.14 14.55 -8.81
N LEU A 408 -29.19 13.64 -8.62
CA LEU A 408 -28.94 12.97 -7.35
C LEU A 408 -27.43 12.78 -7.19
N LYS A 409 -26.84 13.31 -6.12
CA LYS A 409 -25.39 13.29 -5.86
C LYS A 409 -25.11 12.98 -4.40
N ARG A 410 -24.16 12.08 -4.13
CA ARG A 410 -23.68 11.85 -2.76
C ARG A 410 -22.81 13.01 -2.28
N ILE A 411 -23.06 13.48 -1.07
CA ILE A 411 -22.31 14.52 -0.35
C ILE A 411 -22.04 14.04 1.09
N GLY A 412 -20.81 13.65 1.38
CA GLY A 412 -20.49 12.98 2.65
C GLY A 412 -21.31 11.69 2.82
N GLN A 413 -22.08 11.60 3.91
CA GLN A 413 -22.97 10.46 4.20
C GLN A 413 -24.39 10.61 3.63
N LEU A 414 -24.73 11.76 3.04
CA LEU A 414 -26.08 12.07 2.54
C LEU A 414 -26.11 12.10 1.01
N TYR A 415 -27.32 12.13 0.44
CA TYR A 415 -27.56 12.45 -0.96
C TYR A 415 -28.25 13.81 -1.08
N GLN A 416 -27.70 14.68 -1.92
CA GLN A 416 -28.40 15.87 -2.39
C GLN A 416 -29.20 15.52 -3.64
N ALA A 417 -30.51 15.71 -3.57
CA ALA A 417 -31.41 15.56 -4.69
C ALA A 417 -31.86 16.93 -5.21
N THR A 418 -32.19 17.03 -6.50
CA THR A 418 -32.69 18.27 -7.11
C THR A 418 -33.96 18.02 -7.90
N GLU A 419 -34.94 18.88 -7.71
CA GLU A 419 -36.16 18.97 -8.52
C GLU A 419 -36.20 20.34 -9.22
N VAL A 420 -36.91 20.40 -10.34
CA VAL A 420 -37.25 21.66 -10.99
C VAL A 420 -38.75 21.85 -10.83
N ARG A 421 -39.14 22.90 -10.09
CA ARG A 421 -40.55 23.28 -9.93
C ARG A 421 -40.85 24.48 -10.82
N LEU A 422 -42.03 24.49 -11.40
CA LEU A 422 -42.56 25.68 -12.07
C LEU A 422 -43.13 26.59 -10.99
N ASP A 423 -42.54 27.77 -10.86
CA ASP A 423 -43.07 28.86 -10.05
C ASP A 423 -43.65 29.90 -11.00
N SER A 424 -44.94 30.18 -10.85
CA SER A 424 -45.63 31.19 -11.63
C SER A 424 -45.80 32.45 -10.79
N THR A 425 -44.84 33.37 -10.91
CA THR A 425 -44.93 34.68 -10.25
C THR A 425 -45.64 35.68 -11.17
N LEU A 426 -46.66 36.35 -10.65
CA LEU A 426 -47.31 37.49 -11.31
C LEU A 426 -46.33 38.69 -11.36
N GLN A 427 -45.82 39.02 -12.54
CA GLN A 427 -45.10 40.28 -12.78
C GLN A 427 -45.91 41.13 -13.78
N GLY A 428 -46.43 42.26 -13.33
CA GLY A 428 -47.14 43.23 -14.19
C GLY A 428 -48.43 42.70 -14.82
N GLY A 429 -49.16 41.79 -14.14
CA GLY A 429 -50.42 41.22 -14.64
C GLY A 429 -50.25 40.06 -15.63
N VAL A 430 -49.02 39.67 -15.98
CA VAL A 430 -48.75 38.53 -16.87
C VAL A 430 -48.09 37.40 -16.09
N MET A 431 -48.68 36.20 -16.15
CA MET A 431 -48.09 34.97 -15.63
C MET A 431 -46.86 34.61 -16.48
N ARG A 432 -45.66 34.73 -15.91
CA ARG A 432 -44.43 34.23 -16.53
C ARG A 432 -43.95 32.99 -15.77
N PRO A 433 -43.97 31.78 -16.36
CA PRO A 433 -43.44 30.61 -15.69
C PRO A 433 -41.92 30.76 -15.51
N ARG A 434 -41.43 30.67 -14.27
CA ARG A 434 -40.00 30.58 -13.95
C ARG A 434 -39.72 29.20 -13.38
N SER A 435 -38.68 28.53 -13.89
CA SER A 435 -38.22 27.29 -13.28
C SER A 435 -37.37 27.61 -12.04
N LYS A 436 -37.77 27.10 -10.88
CA LYS A 436 -36.99 27.15 -9.63
C LYS A 436 -36.40 25.77 -9.34
N GLN A 437 -35.09 25.72 -9.08
CA GLN A 437 -34.46 24.52 -8.57
C GLN A 437 -34.75 24.39 -7.07
N VAL A 438 -35.14 23.20 -6.65
CA VAL A 438 -35.40 22.86 -5.26
C VAL A 438 -34.53 21.68 -4.88
N PHE A 439 -33.87 21.77 -3.73
CA PHE A 439 -32.97 20.76 -3.22
C PHE A 439 -33.63 19.98 -2.08
N TYR A 440 -33.17 18.73 -1.90
CA TYR A 440 -33.53 17.86 -0.77
C TYR A 440 -32.26 17.18 -0.27
N LEU A 441 -32.23 16.87 1.02
CA LEU A 441 -31.21 16.01 1.60
C LEU A 441 -31.83 14.69 2.00
N LEU A 442 -31.28 13.60 1.50
CA LEU A 442 -31.71 12.25 1.78
C LEU A 442 -30.62 11.51 2.53
N ASP A 443 -30.99 10.66 3.48
CA ASP A 443 -30.05 9.72 4.09
C ASP A 443 -29.72 8.56 3.12
N THR A 444 -28.89 7.61 3.57
CA THR A 444 -28.51 6.46 2.75
C THR A 444 -29.68 5.54 2.39
N LEU A 445 -30.79 5.62 3.13
CA LEU A 445 -32.02 4.88 2.88
C LEU A 445 -33.04 5.69 2.05
N GLY A 446 -32.69 6.91 1.63
CA GLY A 446 -33.55 7.77 0.84
C GLY A 446 -34.61 8.54 1.64
N ARG A 447 -34.54 8.53 2.96
CA ARG A 447 -35.47 9.30 3.81
C ARG A 447 -35.04 10.75 3.81
N GLU A 448 -36.01 11.67 3.70
CA GLU A 448 -35.72 13.11 3.75
C GLU A 448 -35.18 13.50 5.13
N VAL A 449 -33.89 13.84 5.18
CA VAL A 449 -33.23 14.50 6.33
C VAL A 449 -33.60 15.97 6.36
N ARG A 450 -33.75 16.56 5.17
CA ARG A 450 -34.25 17.91 4.97
C ARG A 450 -35.15 17.94 3.74
N GLY A 451 -36.38 18.40 3.95
CA GLY A 451 -37.34 18.66 2.88
C GLY A 451 -36.91 19.82 1.98
N ALA A 452 -37.77 20.21 1.05
CA ALA A 452 -37.49 21.22 0.02
C ALA A 452 -36.80 22.50 0.55
N TYR A 453 -35.65 22.85 -0.03
CA TYR A 453 -34.90 24.09 0.26
C TYR A 453 -34.24 24.66 -1.02
N ASP A 454 -33.81 25.92 -0.95
CA ASP A 454 -33.54 26.75 -2.16
C ASP A 454 -32.07 26.84 -2.58
N TYR A 455 -31.14 26.35 -1.76
CA TYR A 455 -29.70 26.51 -1.98
C TYR A 455 -29.01 25.14 -1.98
N PRO A 456 -27.94 24.92 -2.75
CA PRO A 456 -27.20 23.67 -2.66
C PRO A 456 -26.43 23.57 -1.33
N THR A 457 -26.32 22.34 -0.82
CA THR A 457 -25.52 21.99 0.35
C THR A 457 -24.15 21.47 -0.07
N THR A 458 -23.11 21.88 0.64
CA THR A 458 -21.74 21.38 0.45
C THR A 458 -21.32 20.60 1.70
N HIS A 459 -20.77 19.40 1.52
CA HIS A 459 -20.13 18.65 2.61
C HIS A 459 -18.75 19.24 2.88
N LEU A 460 -18.41 19.47 4.16
CA LEU A 460 -17.11 20.01 4.58
C LEU A 460 -16.21 18.90 5.15
N HIS A 461 -16.46 18.50 6.39
CA HIS A 461 -15.69 17.48 7.11
C HIS A 461 -16.58 16.78 8.12
N GLY A 462 -16.36 15.48 8.33
CA GLY A 462 -17.19 14.67 9.19
C GLY A 462 -18.68 14.77 8.80
N ASN A 463 -19.52 15.16 9.75
CA ASN A 463 -20.95 15.39 9.58
C ASN A 463 -21.32 16.86 9.39
N VAL A 464 -20.35 17.76 9.13
CA VAL A 464 -20.61 19.18 8.96
C VAL A 464 -20.87 19.52 7.50
N TYR A 465 -22.01 20.17 7.27
CA TYR A 465 -22.52 20.60 5.97
C TYR A 465 -22.68 22.12 5.94
N LEU A 466 -22.57 22.71 4.76
CA LEU A 466 -22.57 24.15 4.56
C LEU A 466 -23.64 24.57 3.54
N GLU A 467 -24.39 25.60 3.89
CA GLU A 467 -25.35 26.31 3.03
C GLU A 467 -25.02 27.81 2.97
N ARG A 468 -25.37 28.44 1.84
CA ARG A 468 -25.18 29.89 1.60
C ARG A 468 -26.48 30.55 1.18
N PRO A 469 -27.38 30.87 2.11
CA PRO A 469 -28.60 31.58 1.79
C PRO A 469 -28.27 33.05 1.50
N GLY A 470 -28.25 33.42 0.22
CA GLY A 470 -28.14 34.83 -0.21
C GLY A 470 -26.76 35.34 -0.60
N GLY A 471 -25.72 34.49 -0.71
CA GLY A 471 -24.39 34.91 -1.20
C GLY A 471 -23.25 34.61 -0.23
N GLN A 472 -22.17 35.41 -0.27
CA GLN A 472 -20.98 35.21 0.58
C GLN A 472 -21.14 35.73 2.02
N ASP A 473 -22.14 36.59 2.28
CA ASP A 473 -22.26 37.31 3.56
C ASP A 473 -22.93 36.50 4.70
N SER A 474 -23.48 35.34 4.36
CA SER A 474 -24.13 34.44 5.31
C SER A 474 -23.83 32.98 4.97
N VAL A 475 -23.31 32.26 5.97
CA VAL A 475 -23.05 30.83 5.89
C VAL A 475 -23.79 30.14 7.03
N ILE A 476 -24.51 29.07 6.72
CA ILE A 476 -25.11 28.19 7.73
C ILE A 476 -24.37 26.86 7.70
N LEU A 477 -23.82 26.49 8.85
CA LEU A 477 -23.24 25.18 9.10
C LEU A 477 -24.29 24.29 9.76
N HIS A 478 -24.34 23.03 9.36
CA HIS A 478 -25.29 22.03 9.85
C HIS A 478 -24.57 20.73 10.21
N ASP A 479 -24.93 20.16 11.36
CA ASP A 479 -24.80 18.73 11.63
C ASP A 479 -26.22 18.18 11.76
N PHE A 480 -26.68 17.53 10.69
CA PHE A 480 -28.04 17.00 10.62
C PHE A 480 -28.26 15.83 11.59
N ASP A 481 -27.21 15.08 11.95
CA ASP A 481 -27.33 13.95 12.88
C ASP A 481 -27.56 14.44 14.31
N ARG A 482 -26.91 15.55 14.69
CA ARG A 482 -27.08 16.17 16.02
C ARG A 482 -28.17 17.25 16.09
N GLY A 483 -28.74 17.64 14.95
CA GLY A 483 -29.69 18.76 14.86
C GLY A 483 -29.07 20.11 15.21
N ILE A 484 -27.74 20.23 15.14
CA ILE A 484 -27.00 21.45 15.50
C ILE A 484 -26.84 22.30 14.23
N HIS A 485 -26.99 23.61 14.37
CA HIS A 485 -26.67 24.55 13.32
C HIS A 485 -25.94 25.77 13.89
N ARG A 486 -25.05 26.36 13.09
CA ARG A 486 -24.33 27.60 13.43
C ARG A 486 -24.36 28.52 12.22
N THR A 487 -24.85 29.73 12.41
CA THR A 487 -24.88 30.77 11.38
C THR A 487 -23.69 31.71 11.57
N ILE A 488 -22.94 31.95 10.50
CA ILE A 488 -21.90 32.96 10.41
C ILE A 488 -22.46 34.10 9.54
N VAL A 489 -22.57 35.29 10.11
CA VAL A 489 -23.08 36.49 9.42
C VAL A 489 -22.03 37.60 9.46
N GLY A 490 -21.84 38.29 8.34
CA GLY A 490 -21.02 39.51 8.28
C GLY A 490 -19.51 39.27 8.45
N ARG A 491 -19.03 38.04 8.21
CA ARG A 491 -17.60 37.70 8.19
C ARG A 491 -17.31 36.84 6.97
N GLU A 492 -16.23 37.16 6.26
CA GLU A 492 -15.73 36.29 5.19
C GLU A 492 -15.26 34.95 5.80
N ALA A 493 -15.93 33.86 5.42
CA ALA A 493 -15.64 32.52 5.93
C ALA A 493 -15.13 31.61 4.80
N THR A 494 -13.87 31.18 4.93
CA THR A 494 -13.25 30.22 4.00
C THR A 494 -13.04 28.87 4.69
N PHE A 495 -13.43 27.79 4.02
CA PHE A 495 -13.40 26.44 4.58
C PHE A 495 -12.35 25.58 3.87
N TYR A 496 -11.53 24.87 4.66
CA TYR A 496 -10.47 23.99 4.22
C TYR A 496 -10.59 22.65 4.95
N GLU A 497 -11.24 21.66 4.34
CA GLU A 497 -11.54 20.36 4.97
C GLU A 497 -12.04 20.50 6.41
N ASN A 498 -11.17 20.33 7.41
CA ASN A 498 -11.46 20.41 8.85
C ASN A 498 -11.12 21.76 9.52
N VAL A 499 -10.84 22.82 8.77
CA VAL A 499 -10.49 24.16 9.28
C VAL A 499 -11.42 25.22 8.67
N VAL A 500 -11.84 26.19 9.48
CA VAL A 500 -12.53 27.41 9.05
C VAL A 500 -11.65 28.63 9.32
N ARG A 501 -11.47 29.47 8.30
CA ARG A 501 -10.85 30.79 8.41
C ARG A 501 -11.95 31.84 8.44
N LEU A 502 -11.95 32.70 9.46
CA LEU A 502 -12.83 33.85 9.56
C LEU A 502 -12.00 35.14 9.41
N GLY A 503 -12.29 35.92 8.36
CA GLY A 503 -11.54 37.13 8.02
C GLY A 503 -10.09 36.85 7.59
N ASP A 504 -9.19 37.80 7.86
CA ASP A 504 -7.85 37.78 7.26
C ASP A 504 -6.85 36.83 7.95
N SER A 505 -6.97 36.56 9.25
CA SER A 505 -5.90 35.88 9.99
C SER A 505 -6.37 34.90 11.06
N THR A 506 -7.68 34.76 11.28
CA THR A 506 -8.20 33.92 12.37
C THR A 506 -8.65 32.56 11.85
N TYR A 507 -8.09 31.51 12.41
CA TYR A 507 -8.40 30.12 12.05
C TYR A 507 -8.93 29.35 13.26
N TYR A 508 -9.90 28.49 12.99
CA TYR A 508 -10.47 27.57 13.97
C TYR A 508 -10.54 26.17 13.37
N TYR A 509 -10.38 25.14 14.20
CA TYR A 509 -10.80 23.80 13.81
C TYR A 509 -12.32 23.78 13.63
N LEU A 510 -12.79 23.18 12.54
CA LEU A 510 -14.21 23.21 12.18
C LEU A 510 -15.06 22.57 13.28
N ASP A 511 -14.62 21.47 13.89
CA ASP A 511 -15.35 20.82 14.99
C ASP A 511 -15.37 21.69 16.25
N ASP A 512 -14.23 22.27 16.64
CA ASP A 512 -14.16 23.08 17.86
C ASP A 512 -15.00 24.35 17.71
N PHE A 513 -14.86 25.01 16.55
CA PHE A 513 -15.73 26.11 16.16
C PHE A 513 -17.19 25.66 16.16
N PHE A 514 -17.55 24.66 15.38
CA PHE A 514 -18.95 24.31 15.17
C PHE A 514 -19.65 23.82 16.44
N TYR A 515 -19.00 23.03 17.28
CA TYR A 515 -19.56 22.50 18.53
C TYR A 515 -19.29 23.37 19.77
N GLY A 516 -18.72 24.58 19.60
CA GLY A 516 -18.49 25.52 20.71
C GLY A 516 -17.50 25.02 21.76
N LYS A 517 -16.56 24.14 21.37
CA LYS A 517 -15.45 23.76 22.26
C LYS A 517 -14.48 24.93 22.31
N ALA A 518 -13.94 25.20 23.51
CA ALA A 518 -13.05 26.33 23.81
C ALA A 518 -12.27 26.82 22.59
N GLU A 519 -12.63 28.01 22.09
CA GLU A 519 -12.08 28.56 20.84
C GLU A 519 -10.57 28.71 20.99
N ARG A 520 -9.81 27.80 20.38
CA ARG A 520 -8.35 27.88 20.31
C ARG A 520 -8.00 28.55 19.00
N GLU A 521 -8.02 29.88 19.03
CA GLU A 521 -7.52 30.67 17.91
C GLU A 521 -6.05 30.30 17.65
N PHE A 522 -5.71 30.12 16.37
CA PHE A 522 -4.33 29.92 15.96
C PHE A 522 -4.01 30.68 14.68
N THR A 523 -2.72 30.97 14.50
CA THR A 523 -2.19 31.66 13.33
C THR A 523 -1.29 30.73 12.54
N PHE A 524 -1.45 30.70 11.21
CA PHE A 524 -0.51 30.03 10.30
C PHE A 524 0.70 30.93 10.03
N LEU A 525 1.91 30.40 10.20
CA LEU A 525 3.14 31.21 10.24
C LEU A 525 4.20 30.84 9.20
N ASP A 526 3.90 30.01 8.20
CA ASP A 526 4.79 29.82 7.04
C ASP A 526 4.11 29.23 5.80
N THR A 527 4.60 29.61 4.62
CA THR A 527 4.17 29.19 3.28
C THR A 527 5.39 29.06 2.36
N LYS A 528 6.19 28.01 2.51
CA LYS A 528 6.95 27.56 1.34
C LYS A 528 5.95 26.98 0.33
N LYS A 529 5.87 27.62 -0.83
CA LYS A 529 5.03 27.18 -1.96
C LYS A 529 5.40 25.74 -2.32
N GLY A 530 4.45 24.81 -2.18
CA GLY A 530 4.59 23.43 -2.66
C GLY A 530 4.67 22.34 -1.58
N GLU A 531 4.73 22.68 -0.29
CA GLU A 531 4.77 21.68 0.79
C GLU A 531 3.44 21.65 1.58
N ALA A 532 2.91 20.45 1.83
CA ALA A 532 1.67 20.22 2.56
C ALA A 532 1.80 20.46 4.08
N LEU A 533 3.03 20.52 4.60
CA LEU A 533 3.33 20.66 6.02
C LEU A 533 3.51 22.13 6.41
N LYS A 534 2.82 22.57 7.46
CA LYS A 534 2.86 23.95 7.98
C LYS A 534 3.08 23.94 9.49
N ARG A 535 3.62 25.04 10.02
CA ARG A 535 3.62 25.31 11.46
C ARG A 535 2.46 26.22 11.85
N TYR A 536 1.90 25.99 13.01
CA TYR A 536 0.86 26.82 13.62
C TYR A 536 1.31 27.27 15.02
N GLY A 537 0.87 28.46 15.44
CA GLY A 537 1.15 29.02 16.77
C GLY A 537 -0.08 28.98 17.68
N GLU A 538 0.10 28.49 18.92
CA GLU A 538 -0.93 28.46 19.98
C GLU A 538 -0.22 28.68 21.33
N GLY A 539 -0.65 29.66 22.13
CA GLY A 539 -0.11 29.89 23.48
C GLY A 539 1.40 30.19 23.56
N GLY A 540 1.98 30.81 22.52
CA GLY A 540 3.41 31.11 22.46
C GLY A 540 4.30 29.90 22.16
N LYS A 541 3.71 28.76 21.78
CA LYS A 541 4.40 27.57 21.30
C LYS A 541 3.98 27.26 19.86
N TYR A 542 4.73 26.38 19.22
CA TYR A 542 4.51 25.97 17.84
C TYR A 542 4.18 24.48 17.75
N GLY A 543 3.32 24.14 16.79
CA GLY A 543 3.00 22.77 16.41
C GLY A 543 2.96 22.59 14.90
N LEU A 544 2.83 21.33 14.47
CA LEU A 544 2.82 20.94 13.06
C LEU A 544 1.41 20.55 12.61
N VAL A 545 1.04 20.97 11.40
CA VAL A 545 -0.23 20.66 10.76
C VAL A 545 0.00 20.36 9.28
N ARG A 546 -0.72 19.39 8.74
CA ARG A 546 -0.66 19.01 7.32
C ARG A 546 -2.06 18.82 6.78
N ASP A 547 -2.37 19.45 5.65
CA ASP A 547 -3.67 19.33 4.99
C ASP A 547 -4.84 19.59 5.97
N GLY A 548 -4.66 20.53 6.90
CA GLY A 548 -5.62 20.85 7.97
C GLY A 548 -5.59 19.92 9.20
N VAL A 549 -4.93 18.76 9.11
CA VAL A 549 -4.80 17.78 10.21
C VAL A 549 -3.60 18.10 11.11
N ARG A 550 -3.85 18.18 12.43
CA ARG A 550 -2.81 18.41 13.45
C ARG A 550 -1.92 17.17 13.57
N LEU A 551 -0.62 17.32 13.31
CA LEU A 551 0.37 16.26 13.54
C LEU A 551 0.90 16.29 14.97
N THR A 552 1.06 17.48 15.55
CA THR A 552 1.57 17.64 16.92
C THR A 552 0.79 18.67 17.70
N ALA A 553 0.88 18.58 19.02
CA ALA A 553 0.52 19.69 19.87
C ALA A 553 1.44 20.91 19.68
N ALA A 554 0.98 22.09 20.09
CA ALA A 554 1.78 23.30 20.12
C ALA A 554 2.67 23.24 21.36
N VAL A 555 3.77 22.50 21.25
CA VAL A 555 4.66 22.17 22.37
C VAL A 555 6.10 22.59 22.10
N PHE A 556 6.43 22.95 20.85
CA PHE A 556 7.77 23.35 20.47
C PHE A 556 8.00 24.82 20.78
N ASP A 557 9.16 25.10 21.37
CA ASP A 557 9.63 26.47 21.62
C ASP A 557 9.95 27.17 20.30
N GLU A 558 10.54 26.41 19.39
CA GLU A 558 10.94 26.88 18.07
C GLU A 558 10.86 25.74 17.08
N ILE A 559 10.60 26.12 15.84
CA ILE A 559 10.49 25.24 14.70
C ILE A 559 11.30 25.88 13.58
N ASP A 560 12.32 25.18 13.09
CA ASP A 560 13.17 25.69 12.03
C ASP A 560 12.41 25.74 10.69
N PRO A 561 12.28 26.91 10.06
CA PRO A 561 11.59 27.04 8.76
C PRO A 561 12.33 26.35 7.59
N LYS A 562 13.61 25.98 7.76
CA LYS A 562 14.43 25.30 6.74
C LYS A 562 14.43 23.79 6.94
N TRP A 563 13.25 23.19 6.92
CA TRP A 563 13.10 21.74 6.96
C TRP A 563 13.69 21.08 5.70
N SER A 564 14.15 19.84 5.84
CA SER A 564 14.51 18.99 4.69
C SER A 564 13.52 17.83 4.57
N ASP A 565 13.49 17.21 3.40
CA ASP A 565 12.80 15.94 3.14
C ASP A 565 13.21 14.82 4.11
N ARG A 566 14.39 14.95 4.76
CA ARG A 566 15.00 13.95 5.63
C ARG A 566 14.74 14.15 7.13
N GLY A 567 14.14 15.27 7.53
CA GLY A 567 13.95 15.56 8.96
C GLY A 567 13.54 17.00 9.24
N ILE A 568 13.10 17.21 10.48
CA ILE A 568 12.57 18.47 10.95
C ILE A 568 13.29 18.87 12.23
N ARG A 569 13.98 20.02 12.23
CA ARG A 569 14.60 20.56 13.44
C ARG A 569 13.57 21.29 14.29
N VAL A 570 13.46 20.88 15.55
CA VAL A 570 12.56 21.49 16.53
C VAL A 570 13.29 21.75 17.83
N ARG A 571 12.91 22.82 18.51
CA ARG A 571 13.34 23.10 19.87
C ARG A 571 12.23 22.72 20.84
N TYR A 572 12.52 21.82 21.76
CA TYR A 572 11.58 21.32 22.76
C TYR A 572 12.22 21.39 24.14
N ARG A 573 11.57 22.13 25.07
CA ARG A 573 12.06 22.37 26.43
C ARG A 573 13.49 22.93 26.45
N GLY A 574 13.78 23.86 25.54
CA GLY A 574 15.05 24.56 25.45
C GLY A 574 16.13 23.85 24.62
N LYS A 575 15.97 22.57 24.29
CA LYS A 575 16.94 21.77 23.54
C LYS A 575 16.48 21.45 22.12
N TRP A 576 17.43 21.28 21.22
CA TRP A 576 17.20 20.94 19.82
C TRP A 576 17.19 19.43 19.59
N GLY A 577 16.25 18.99 18.77
CA GLY A 577 16.14 17.63 18.28
C GLY A 577 15.67 17.60 16.83
N VAL A 578 15.54 16.40 16.28
CA VAL A 578 15.09 16.17 14.91
C VAL A 578 13.90 15.22 14.91
N LEU A 579 12.76 15.65 14.37
CA LEU A 579 11.62 14.79 14.12
C LEU A 579 11.70 14.19 12.71
N ARG A 580 11.21 12.96 12.59
CA ARG A 580 10.93 12.32 11.32
C ARG A 580 9.60 12.86 10.78
N PRO A 581 9.58 13.61 9.66
CA PRO A 581 8.35 14.20 9.14
C PRO A 581 7.37 13.16 8.59
N PHE A 582 7.89 12.03 8.08
CA PHE A 582 7.09 10.97 7.47
C PHE A 582 7.67 9.61 7.85
N PRO A 583 6.87 8.62 8.28
CA PRO A 583 7.32 7.23 8.16
C PRO A 583 7.68 7.01 6.69
N ASP A 584 8.83 6.39 6.42
CA ASP A 584 9.15 5.99 5.07
C ASP A 584 7.93 5.26 4.50
N LYS A 585 7.55 5.55 3.26
CA LYS A 585 6.72 4.62 2.49
C LYS A 585 7.54 3.33 2.35
N LYS A 586 7.50 2.49 3.37
CA LYS A 586 8.15 1.19 3.42
C LYS A 586 7.07 0.14 3.17
N GLU A 587 7.28 -0.64 2.12
CA GLU A 587 7.99 -1.94 2.21
C GLU A 587 7.08 -2.99 2.83
#